data_AF-A0AAI9PDS4-F1
#
_entry.id   AF-A0AAI9PDS4-F1
#
_cell.length_a   1.000
_cell.length_b   1.000
_cell.length_c   1.000
_cell.angle_alpha   90.00
_cell.angle_beta   90.00
_cell.angle_gamma   90.00
#
_symmetry.space_group_name_H-M   'P 1'
#
loop_
_entity.id
_entity.type
_entity.pdbx_description
1 polymer ?
#
loop_
_entity_poly.entity_id
_entity_poly.type
_entity_poly.pdbx_seq_one_letter_code
_entity_poly.pdbx_strand_id
1 'polypeptide(L)'
;MLHIRPYDGAALPDGFYVYQRLNEKGIAIKSITPEQDSLIVRLASPEQSIAARDILRLSLPKVTITAQQVTTPTPFWQQKLTQKQSKLG
;
A
#
# COMPACT_ATOMS: atom_id res chain seq x y z
N MET A 1 1.74 -0.20 0.37
CA MET A 1 1.42 -0.04 1.80
C MET A 1 0.55 1.19 1.96
N LEU A 2 -0.40 1.17 2.88
CA LEU A 2 -1.28 2.29 3.19
C LEU A 2 -1.05 2.73 4.63
N HIS A 3 -0.98 4.04 4.84
CA HIS A 3 -1.05 4.68 6.14
C HIS A 3 -2.38 5.40 6.25
N ILE A 4 -3.17 5.05 7.24
CA ILE A 4 -4.48 5.65 7.51
C ILE A 4 -4.38 6.37 8.84
N ARG A 5 -4.70 7.66 8.86
CA ARG A 5 -4.75 8.49 10.07
C ARG A 5 -6.08 9.23 10.14
N PRO A 6 -6.74 9.30 11.29
CA PRO A 6 -7.93 10.12 11.44
C PRO A 6 -7.56 11.60 11.33
N TYR A 7 -8.52 12.44 10.96
CA TYR A 7 -8.38 13.89 11.20
C TYR A 7 -8.43 14.20 12.70
N ASP A 8 -7.96 15.38 13.07
CA ASP A 8 -7.97 15.85 14.45
C ASP A 8 -9.41 15.79 15.03
N GLY A 9 -9.56 15.09 16.17
CA GLY A 9 -10.86 14.84 16.80
C GLY A 9 -11.74 13.77 16.14
N ALA A 10 -11.28 13.06 15.11
CA ALA A 10 -11.99 11.93 14.50
C ALA A 10 -11.53 10.58 15.07
N ALA A 11 -12.44 9.60 15.11
CA ALA A 11 -12.12 8.25 15.55
C ALA A 11 -11.29 7.50 14.50
N LEU A 12 -10.31 6.71 14.97
CA LEU A 12 -9.54 5.79 14.13
C LEU A 12 -10.49 4.74 13.52
N PRO A 13 -10.43 4.45 12.21
CA PRO A 13 -11.27 3.43 11.60
C PRO A 13 -10.84 2.04 12.05
N ASP A 14 -11.82 1.15 12.17
CA ASP A 14 -11.58 -0.25 12.52
C ASP A 14 -10.80 -0.96 11.39
N GLY A 15 -9.76 -1.70 11.78
CA GLY A 15 -8.99 -2.54 10.88
C GLY A 15 -9.85 -3.60 10.19
N PHE A 16 -10.89 -4.13 10.85
CA PHE A 16 -11.81 -5.09 10.24
C PHE A 16 -12.66 -4.46 9.13
N TYR A 17 -13.16 -3.25 9.33
CA TYR A 17 -13.91 -2.52 8.31
C TYR A 17 -13.04 -2.23 7.07
N VAL A 18 -11.79 -1.81 7.30
CA VAL A 18 -10.82 -1.60 6.22
C VAL A 18 -10.53 -2.90 5.47
N TYR A 19 -10.39 -4.01 6.20
CA TYR A 19 -10.23 -5.34 5.60
C TYR A 19 -11.40 -5.69 4.68
N GLN A 20 -12.63 -5.60 5.19
CA GLN A 20 -13.83 -5.94 4.46
C GLN A 20 -13.93 -5.14 3.16
N ARG A 21 -13.71 -3.82 3.24
CA ARG A 21 -13.90 -2.94 2.08
C ARG A 21 -12.91 -3.20 0.95
N LEU A 22 -11.67 -3.55 1.29
CA LEU A 22 -10.66 -3.95 0.32
C LEU A 22 -10.93 -5.35 -0.23
N ASN A 23 -11.35 -6.28 0.62
CA ASN A 23 -11.69 -7.66 0.23
C ASN A 23 -12.87 -7.71 -0.75
N GLU A 24 -13.91 -6.88 -0.54
CA GLU A 24 -15.05 -6.72 -1.46
C GLU A 24 -14.64 -6.28 -2.88
N LYS A 25 -13.48 -5.64 -3.01
CA LYS A 25 -12.91 -5.17 -4.28
C LYS A 25 -11.81 -6.10 -4.80
N GLY A 26 -11.60 -7.25 -4.17
CA GLY A 26 -10.57 -8.23 -4.55
C GLY A 26 -9.14 -7.79 -4.22
N ILE A 27 -8.97 -6.81 -3.34
CA ILE A 27 -7.64 -6.32 -2.93
C ILE A 27 -7.15 -7.15 -1.75
N ALA A 28 -6.19 -8.03 -2.00
CA ALA A 28 -5.61 -8.89 -0.98
C ALA A 28 -4.71 -8.10 -0.01
N ILE A 29 -4.96 -8.28 1.28
CA ILE A 29 -4.21 -7.65 2.36
C ILE A 29 -3.25 -8.67 2.96
N LYS A 30 -1.99 -8.26 3.12
CA LYS A 30 -0.94 -9.05 3.77
C LYS A 30 -0.98 -8.91 5.28
N SER A 31 -1.17 -7.70 5.79
CA SER A 31 -1.33 -7.45 7.22
C SER A 31 -2.04 -6.12 7.49
N ILE A 32 -2.67 -6.04 8.65
CA ILE A 32 -3.23 -4.81 9.22
C ILE A 32 -2.63 -4.66 10.60
N THR A 33 -2.02 -3.52 10.86
CA THR A 33 -1.34 -3.23 12.11
C THR A 33 -1.89 -1.93 12.67
N PRO A 34 -2.66 -1.98 13.76
CA PRO A 34 -3.06 -0.78 14.48
C PRO A 34 -1.87 -0.19 15.23
N GLU A 35 -1.72 1.12 15.16
CA GLU A 35 -0.82 1.93 15.99
C GLU A 35 -1.66 2.93 16.81
N GLN A 36 -1.01 3.73 17.67
CA GLN A 36 -1.69 4.64 18.62
C GLN A 36 -2.76 5.51 17.96
N ASP A 37 -2.42 6.23 16.89
CA ASP A 37 -3.35 7.12 16.17
C ASP A 37 -3.33 6.86 14.66
N SER A 38 -2.97 5.64 14.27
CA SER A 38 -2.91 5.30 12.85
C SER A 38 -3.11 3.81 12.61
N LEU A 39 -3.48 3.47 11.38
CA LEU A 39 -3.64 2.10 10.94
C LEU A 39 -2.75 1.87 9.71
N ILE A 40 -1.85 0.91 9.83
CA ILE A 40 -0.94 0.51 8.76
C ILE A 40 -1.50 -0.72 8.06
N VAL A 41 -1.76 -0.61 6.76
CA VAL A 41 -2.25 -1.72 5.93
C VAL A 41 -1.20 -2.09 4.90
N ARG A 42 -0.67 -3.31 5.00
CA ARG A 42 0.23 -3.87 4.00
C ARG A 42 -0.59 -4.70 3.02
N LEU A 43 -0.57 -4.31 1.77
CA LEU A 43 -1.22 -5.07 0.70
C LEU A 43 -0.31 -6.22 0.25
N ALA A 44 -0.91 -7.31 -0.22
CA ALA A 44 -0.17 -8.40 -0.85
C ALA A 44 0.48 -7.92 -2.16
N SER A 45 -0.24 -7.09 -2.92
CA SER A 45 0.21 -6.44 -4.16
C SER A 45 0.41 -4.94 -3.94
N PRO A 46 1.66 -4.44 -3.80
CA PRO A 46 1.93 -3.01 -3.59
C PRO A 46 1.44 -2.11 -4.73
N GLU A 47 1.38 -2.65 -5.96
CA GLU A 47 0.85 -1.96 -7.15
C GLU A 47 -0.61 -1.53 -6.98
N GLN A 48 -1.41 -2.28 -6.21
CA GLN A 48 -2.83 -1.99 -5.94
C GLN A 48 -3.02 -0.92 -4.85
N SER A 49 -1.94 -0.35 -4.30
CA SER A 49 -2.04 0.64 -3.23
C SER A 49 -2.79 1.92 -3.62
N ILE A 50 -2.70 2.34 -4.88
CA ILE A 50 -3.46 3.49 -5.36
C ILE A 50 -4.96 3.16 -5.41
N ALA A 51 -5.33 2.03 -6.03
CA ALA A 51 -6.73 1.59 -6.10
C ALA A 51 -7.32 1.40 -4.70
N ALA A 52 -6.58 0.76 -3.80
CA ALA A 52 -6.98 0.55 -2.41
C ALA A 52 -7.22 1.88 -1.67
N ARG A 53 -6.33 2.86 -1.87
CA ARG A 53 -6.50 4.21 -1.30
C ARG A 53 -7.80 4.86 -1.80
N ASP A 54 -8.07 4.80 -3.09
CA ASP A 54 -9.23 5.48 -3.67
C ASP A 54 -10.55 4.85 -3.20
N ILE A 55 -10.60 3.52 -3.10
CA ILE A 55 -11.74 2.79 -2.50
C ILE A 55 -12.00 3.22 -1.05
N LEU A 56 -10.92 3.29 -0.24
CA LEU A 56 -11.03 3.65 1.17
C LEU A 56 -11.35 5.13 1.36
N ARG A 57 -10.84 6.03 0.51
CA ARG A 57 -11.18 7.46 0.53
C ARG A 57 -12.67 7.71 0.35
N LEU A 58 -13.33 6.93 -0.50
CA LEU A 58 -14.77 7.02 -0.71
C LEU A 58 -15.57 6.50 0.50
N SER A 59 -15.00 5.54 1.24
CA SER A 59 -15.69 4.87 2.35
C SER A 59 -15.42 5.52 3.71
N LEU A 60 -14.30 6.24 3.84
CA LEU A 60 -13.83 6.87 5.07
C LEU A 60 -13.56 8.36 4.82
N PRO A 61 -14.59 9.22 4.94
CA PRO A 61 -14.45 10.65 4.62
C PRO A 61 -13.65 11.45 5.65
N LYS A 62 -13.47 10.92 6.87
CA LYS A 62 -12.83 11.62 8.01
C LYS A 62 -11.40 11.15 8.30
N VAL A 63 -10.72 10.56 7.32
CA VAL A 63 -9.36 10.04 7.49
C VAL A 63 -8.46 10.47 6.34
N THR A 64 -7.19 10.70 6.65
CA THR A 64 -6.11 10.86 5.69
C THR A 64 -5.54 9.49 5.33
N ILE A 65 -5.45 9.19 4.04
CA ILE A 65 -4.91 7.92 3.52
C ILE A 65 -3.74 8.21 2.59
N THR A 66 -2.57 7.72 2.97
CA THR A 66 -1.33 7.83 2.19
C THR A 66 -0.96 6.47 1.64
N ALA A 67 -0.87 6.34 0.31
CA ALA A 67 -0.38 5.14 -0.36
C ALA A 67 1.11 5.27 -0.64
N GLN A 68 1.87 4.25 -0.26
CA GLN A 68 3.26 4.07 -0.62
C GLN A 68 3.36 2.85 -1.54
N GLN A 69 3.75 3.09 -2.79
CA GLN A 69 4.17 2.03 -3.70
C GLN A 69 5.59 1.64 -3.32
N VAL A 70 5.81 0.38 -2.98
CA VAL A 70 7.17 -0.13 -2.78
C VAL A 70 7.73 -0.29 -4.19
N THR A 71 8.46 0.71 -4.67
CA THR A 71 9.32 0.55 -5.84
C THR A 71 10.40 -0.43 -5.41
N THR A 72 10.21 -1.73 -5.65
CA THR A 72 11.29 -2.70 -5.52
C THR A 72 12.42 -2.21 -6.42
N PRO A 73 13.58 -1.81 -5.88
CA PRO A 73 14.71 -1.46 -6.72
C PRO A 73 15.05 -2.71 -7.52
N THR A 74 15.18 -2.55 -8.84
CA THR A 74 15.63 -3.61 -9.74
C THR A 74 16.88 -4.24 -9.12
N PRO A 75 16.92 -5.55 -8.88
CA PRO A 75 18.07 -6.18 -8.26
C PRO A 75 19.30 -5.88 -9.11
N PHE A 76 20.33 -5.30 -8.48
CA PHE A 76 21.59 -4.86 -9.11
C PHE A 76 22.25 -5.93 -10.00
N TRP A 77 21.98 -7.22 -9.72
CA TRP A 77 22.39 -8.35 -10.57
C TRP A 77 21.88 -8.29 -12.02
N GLN A 78 20.68 -7.75 -12.27
CA GLN A 78 20.13 -7.60 -13.63
C GLN A 78 20.86 -6.53 -14.44
N GLN A 79 21.44 -5.50 -13.80
CA GLN A 79 22.20 -4.44 -14.50
C GLN A 79 23.57 -4.94 -15.00
N LYS A 80 24.18 -5.92 -14.32
CA LYS A 80 25.49 -6.47 -14.70
C LYS A 80 25.45 -7.40 -15.91
N LEU A 81 24.31 -8.03 -16.21
CA LEU A 81 24.19 -8.94 -17.35
C LEU A 81 24.11 -8.18 -18.68
N THR A 82 23.53 -6.98 -18.70
CA THR A 82 23.40 -6.18 -19.92
C THR A 82 24.71 -5.52 -20.35
N GLN A 83 25.63 -5.23 -19.42
CA GLN A 83 26.90 -4.57 -19.76
C GLN A 83 27.94 -5.49 -20.41
N LYS A 84 27.81 -6.81 -20.30
CA LYS A 84 28.86 -7.75 -20.76
C LYS A 84 28.72 -8.17 -22.23
N GLN A 85 27.63 -7.81 -22.91
CA GLN A 85 27.40 -8.19 -24.31
C GLN A 85 27.84 -7.15 -25.35
N SER A 86 28.27 -5.94 -24.96
CA SER A 86 28.61 -4.88 -25.93
C SER A 86 30.10 -4.77 -26.30
N LYS A 87 30.92 -5.81 -26.09
CA LYS A 87 32.35 -5.76 -26.49
C LYS A 87 32.89 -7.11 -26.98
N LEU A 88 32.23 -7.68 -27.99
CA LEU A 88 32.83 -8.63 -28.93
C LEU A 88 32.28 -8.27 -30.32
N GLY A 89 32.97 -7.34 -30.97
CA GLY A 89 32.68 -6.83 -32.30
C GLY A 89 33.82 -5.91 -32.72
#